data_AF-A0A9P7DYQ9-F1
#
_entry.id   AF-A0A9P7DYQ9-F1
#
_cell.length_a   1.000
_cell.length_b   1.000
_cell.length_c   1.000
_cell.angle_alpha   90.00
_cell.angle_beta   90.00
_cell.angle_gamma   90.00
#
_symmetry.space_group_name_H-M   'P 1'
#
loop_
_entity.id
_entity.type
_entity.pdbx_description
1 polymer ?
#
loop_
_entity_poly.entity_id
_entity_poly.type
_entity_poly.pdbx_seq_one_letter_code
_entity_poly.pdbx_strand_id
1 'polypeptide(L)'
;MPENKLEGQNAAVARGAIEGALSGSAIVAPTWYLLNRRWPAFRAMPITMKTLGAVIIIVPLISIRAEHRGLDFHRQHWTGIGKTELEKEREEEQRRWASLSPKDKLAEWTAKHQLSVIVGSWALTMGLVGRKVMRDPLISMPNKVVQVRLWAQGLTIGVIIAAAALTHSQRAQAADMRKHSPDHTWVYLLDKQRLEKERAQKA
;
A
#
# COMPACT_ATOMS: atom_id res chain seq x y z
N MET A 1 17.12 12.18 -20.82
CA MET A 1 17.70 11.37 -19.71
C MET A 1 18.83 10.54 -20.31
N PRO A 2 20.03 10.49 -19.71
CA PRO A 2 21.12 9.65 -20.22
C PRO A 2 20.77 8.16 -20.10
N GLU A 3 21.19 7.35 -21.07
CA GLU A 3 20.88 5.91 -21.19
C GLU A 3 21.22 5.10 -19.93
N ASN A 4 22.33 5.45 -19.26
CA ASN A 4 22.80 4.79 -18.04
C ASN A 4 21.80 4.88 -16.86
N LYS A 5 21.00 5.94 -16.78
CA LYS A 5 20.00 6.11 -15.72
C LYS A 5 18.78 5.21 -15.93
N LEU A 6 18.42 4.97 -17.20
CA LEU A 6 17.31 4.08 -17.55
C LEU A 6 17.68 2.63 -17.25
N GLU A 7 18.91 2.22 -17.58
CA GLU A 7 19.40 0.88 -17.24
C GLU A 7 19.46 0.64 -15.73
N GLY A 8 19.97 1.61 -14.96
CA GLY A 8 19.99 1.54 -13.50
C GLY A 8 18.58 1.46 -12.89
N GLN A 9 17.63 2.22 -13.42
CA GLN A 9 16.24 2.17 -12.99
C GLN A 9 15.60 0.81 -13.33
N ASN A 10 15.79 0.31 -14.55
CA ASN A 10 15.27 -0.99 -14.98
C ASN A 10 15.84 -2.12 -14.12
N ALA A 11 17.13 -2.08 -13.79
CA ALA A 11 17.76 -3.05 -12.90
C ALA A 11 17.18 -2.99 -11.47
N ALA A 12 16.92 -1.79 -10.94
CA ALA A 12 16.31 -1.62 -9.63
C ALA A 12 14.88 -2.16 -9.57
N VAL A 13 14.08 -1.87 -10.60
CA VAL A 13 12.70 -2.37 -10.76
C VAL A 13 12.70 -3.89 -10.91
N ALA A 14 13.57 -4.45 -11.74
CA ALA A 14 13.70 -5.89 -11.94
C ALA A 14 14.09 -6.62 -10.64
N ARG A 15 15.03 -6.06 -9.87
CA ARG A 15 15.40 -6.59 -8.56
C ARG A 15 14.21 -6.56 -7.59
N GLY A 16 13.45 -5.45 -7.56
CA GLY A 16 12.24 -5.36 -6.76
C GLY A 16 11.18 -6.39 -7.16
N ALA A 17 11.00 -6.61 -8.47
CA ALA A 17 10.09 -7.63 -8.99
C ALA A 17 10.48 -9.04 -8.54
N ILE A 18 11.76 -9.40 -8.60
CA ILE A 18 12.28 -10.70 -8.15
C ILE A 18 12.06 -10.87 -6.64
N GLU A 19 12.38 -9.85 -5.84
CA GLU A 19 12.13 -9.87 -4.39
C GLU A 19 10.62 -10.02 -4.07
N GLY A 20 9.76 -9.38 -4.86
CA GLY A 20 8.30 -9.54 -4.78
C GLY A 20 7.84 -10.96 -5.11
N ALA A 21 8.39 -11.56 -6.16
CA ALA A 21 8.07 -12.94 -6.55
C ALA A 21 8.51 -13.94 -5.48
N LEU A 22 9.72 -13.79 -4.94
CA LEU A 22 10.25 -14.63 -3.88
C LEU A 22 9.45 -14.50 -2.57
N SER A 23 9.16 -13.27 -2.15
CA SER A 23 8.35 -13.03 -0.96
C SER A 23 6.92 -13.54 -1.11
N GLY A 24 6.28 -13.34 -2.26
CA GLY A 24 4.97 -13.91 -2.56
C GLY A 24 4.98 -15.44 -2.53
N SER A 25 5.97 -16.06 -3.15
CA SER A 25 6.14 -17.52 -3.16
C SER A 25 6.38 -18.08 -1.76
N ALA A 26 7.17 -17.38 -0.95
CA ALA A 26 7.43 -17.73 0.44
C ALA A 26 6.17 -17.66 1.33
N ILE A 27 5.14 -16.90 0.94
CA ILE A 27 3.84 -16.87 1.62
C ILE A 27 2.93 -17.98 1.07
N VAL A 28 2.83 -18.11 -0.25
CA VAL A 28 1.90 -19.02 -0.92
C VAL A 28 2.26 -20.48 -0.66
N ALA A 29 3.53 -20.86 -0.80
CA ALA A 29 3.96 -22.26 -0.66
C ALA A 29 3.62 -22.88 0.71
N PRO A 30 3.98 -22.27 1.86
CA PRO A 30 3.60 -22.83 3.16
C PRO A 30 2.09 -22.75 3.41
N THR A 31 1.41 -21.71 2.91
CA THR A 31 -0.06 -21.59 3.01
C THR A 31 -0.74 -22.76 2.30
N TRP A 32 -0.35 -23.05 1.06
CA TRP A 32 -0.89 -24.19 0.30
C TRP A 32 -0.57 -25.52 0.95
N TYR A 33 0.64 -25.69 1.47
CA TYR A 33 1.02 -26.90 2.18
C TYR A 33 0.13 -27.13 3.41
N LEU A 34 -0.08 -26.10 4.24
CA LEU A 34 -0.91 -26.18 5.44
C LEU A 34 -2.40 -26.42 5.11
N LEU A 35 -2.93 -25.71 4.12
CA LEU A 35 -4.32 -25.88 3.69
C LEU A 35 -4.56 -27.27 3.09
N ASN A 36 -3.63 -27.77 2.27
CA ASN A 36 -3.73 -29.10 1.67
C ASN A 36 -3.64 -30.23 2.71
N ARG A 37 -2.90 -29.99 3.81
CA ARG A 37 -2.79 -30.95 4.92
C ARG A 37 -4.01 -30.96 5.85
N ARG A 38 -4.56 -29.79 6.19
CA ARG A 38 -5.63 -29.70 7.20
C ARG A 38 -7.04 -29.74 6.62
N TRP A 39 -7.28 -29.27 5.40
CA TRP A 39 -8.63 -29.03 4.90
C TRP A 39 -8.96 -29.94 3.69
N PRO A 40 -9.82 -30.97 3.87
CA PRO A 40 -10.19 -31.89 2.80
C PRO A 40 -10.82 -31.18 1.59
N ALA A 41 -11.61 -30.14 1.83
CA ALA A 41 -12.22 -29.30 0.79
C ALA A 41 -11.16 -28.63 -0.09
N PHE A 42 -10.06 -28.16 0.51
CA PHE A 42 -8.97 -27.55 -0.24
C PHE A 42 -8.18 -28.59 -1.05
N ARG A 43 -8.01 -29.79 -0.51
CA ARG A 43 -7.37 -30.90 -1.23
C ARG A 43 -8.14 -31.28 -2.50
N ALA A 44 -9.47 -31.37 -2.42
CA ALA A 44 -10.36 -31.68 -3.55
C ALA A 44 -10.51 -30.53 -4.57
N MET A 45 -9.99 -29.33 -4.28
CA MET A 45 -10.15 -28.17 -5.14
C MET A 45 -9.31 -28.29 -6.44
N PRO A 46 -9.86 -27.90 -7.61
CA PRO A 46 -9.14 -27.90 -8.88
C PRO A 46 -7.84 -27.10 -8.85
N ILE A 47 -6.84 -27.54 -9.60
CA ILE A 47 -5.54 -26.87 -9.67
C ILE A 47 -5.66 -25.44 -10.21
N THR A 48 -6.61 -25.17 -11.11
CA THR A 48 -6.86 -23.84 -11.67
C THR A 48 -7.28 -22.82 -10.60
N MET A 49 -8.12 -23.23 -9.66
CA MET A 49 -8.52 -22.37 -8.54
C MET A 49 -7.35 -22.13 -7.58
N LYS A 50 -6.49 -23.15 -7.43
CA LYS A 50 -5.28 -23.07 -6.62
C LYS A 50 -4.24 -22.12 -7.23
N THR A 51 -4.03 -22.18 -8.53
CA THR A 51 -3.09 -21.28 -9.23
C THR A 51 -3.61 -19.85 -9.26
N LEU A 52 -4.92 -19.65 -9.47
CA LEU A 52 -5.53 -18.32 -9.38
C LEU A 52 -5.28 -17.66 -8.03
N GLY A 53 -5.46 -18.39 -6.92
CA GLY A 53 -5.15 -17.89 -5.58
C GLY A 53 -3.69 -17.48 -5.41
N ALA A 54 -2.76 -18.25 -5.98
CA ALA A 54 -1.33 -17.91 -5.98
C ALA A 54 -1.05 -16.62 -6.77
N VAL A 55 -1.64 -16.46 -7.95
CA VAL A 55 -1.48 -15.28 -8.81
C VAL A 55 -1.98 -14.01 -8.12
N ILE A 56 -3.15 -14.07 -7.46
CA ILE A 56 -3.75 -12.95 -6.72
C ILE A 56 -2.82 -12.44 -5.61
N ILE A 57 -1.97 -13.29 -5.05
CA ILE A 57 -1.02 -12.90 -3.99
C ILE A 57 0.33 -12.46 -4.59
N ILE A 58 0.88 -13.25 -5.50
CA ILE A 58 2.25 -13.05 -6.01
C ILE A 58 2.34 -11.81 -6.92
N VAL A 59 1.39 -11.64 -7.85
CA VAL A 59 1.47 -10.56 -8.85
C VAL A 59 1.44 -9.16 -8.21
N PRO A 60 0.52 -8.85 -7.27
CA PRO A 60 0.54 -7.54 -6.61
C PRO A 60 1.82 -7.31 -5.81
N LEU A 61 2.39 -8.34 -5.17
CA LEU A 61 3.65 -8.22 -4.43
C LEU A 61 4.84 -7.92 -5.34
N ILE A 62 4.88 -8.51 -6.54
CA ILE A 62 5.86 -8.17 -7.58
C ILE A 62 5.74 -6.68 -7.91
N SER A 63 4.54 -6.19 -8.24
CA SER A 63 4.32 -4.80 -8.62
C SER A 63 4.72 -3.82 -7.51
N ILE A 64 4.26 -4.05 -6.27
CA ILE A 64 4.55 -3.17 -5.13
C ILE A 64 6.05 -3.09 -4.85
N ARG A 65 6.76 -4.23 -4.87
CA ARG A 65 8.22 -4.26 -4.59
C ARG A 65 9.03 -3.65 -5.73
N ALA A 66 8.63 -3.89 -6.98
CA ALA A 66 9.22 -3.27 -8.14
C ALA A 66 9.10 -1.74 -8.10
N GLU A 67 7.91 -1.23 -7.77
CA GLU A 67 7.66 0.20 -7.62
C GLU A 67 8.47 0.81 -6.47
N HIS A 68 8.47 0.18 -5.30
CA HIS A 68 9.27 0.64 -4.15
C HIS A 68 10.76 0.79 -4.51
N ARG A 69 11.35 -0.21 -5.17
CA ARG A 69 12.76 -0.14 -5.57
C ARG A 69 13.04 0.86 -6.68
N GLY A 70 12.09 1.05 -7.60
CA GLY A 70 12.16 2.14 -8.58
C GLY A 70 12.15 3.52 -7.91
N LEU A 71 11.27 3.72 -6.92
CA LEU A 71 11.19 4.95 -6.13
C LEU A 71 12.46 5.19 -5.30
N ASP A 72 13.02 4.14 -4.69
CA ASP A 72 14.27 4.25 -3.93
C ASP A 72 15.44 4.65 -4.82
N PHE A 73 15.55 4.07 -6.02
CA PHE A 73 16.56 4.46 -7.02
C PHE A 73 16.43 5.93 -7.40
N HIS A 74 15.20 6.41 -7.65
CA HIS A 74 14.93 7.83 -7.91
C HIS A 74 15.33 8.73 -6.74
N ARG A 75 15.01 8.35 -5.49
CA ARG A 75 15.38 9.13 -4.30
C ARG A 75 16.89 9.24 -4.12
N GLN A 76 17.64 8.18 -4.41
CA GLN A 76 19.09 8.16 -4.30
C GLN A 76 19.77 9.06 -5.35
N HIS A 77 19.21 9.11 -6.56
CA HIS A 77 19.74 9.92 -7.67
C HIS A 77 19.17 11.34 -7.73
N TRP A 78 18.27 11.70 -6.81
CA TRP A 78 17.75 13.06 -6.70
C TRP A 78 18.82 13.96 -6.06
N THR A 79 19.27 14.97 -6.79
CA THR A 79 20.22 16.00 -6.33
C THR A 79 19.59 17.40 -6.45
N GLY A 80 19.85 18.28 -5.48
CA GLY A 80 19.40 19.68 -5.48
C GLY A 80 18.61 20.13 -4.25
N ILE A 81 18.27 21.43 -4.22
CA ILE A 81 17.67 22.16 -3.08
C ILE A 81 16.38 21.51 -2.54
N GLY A 82 15.56 20.95 -3.42
CA GLY A 82 14.32 20.28 -3.01
C GLY A 82 14.55 19.07 -2.09
N LYS A 83 15.71 18.40 -2.20
CA LYS A 83 16.05 17.27 -1.32
C LYS A 83 16.33 17.72 0.11
N THR A 84 17.12 18.78 0.28
CA THR A 84 17.51 19.29 1.60
C THR A 84 16.32 19.86 2.36
N GLU A 85 15.39 20.53 1.69
CA GLU A 85 14.16 21.01 2.33
C GLU A 85 13.23 19.85 2.72
N LEU A 86 13.04 18.88 1.81
CA LEU A 86 12.26 17.65 2.11
C LEU A 86 12.87 16.83 3.24
N GLU A 87 14.20 16.81 3.37
CA GLU A 87 14.90 16.09 4.43
C GLU A 87 14.72 16.78 5.80
N LYS A 88 14.79 18.12 5.83
CA LYS A 88 14.45 18.91 7.02
C LYS A 88 13.00 18.71 7.47
N GLU A 89 12.04 18.80 6.55
CA GLU A 89 10.62 18.53 6.86
C GLU A 89 10.43 17.12 7.41
N ARG A 90 11.09 16.11 6.83
CA ARG A 90 11.05 14.73 7.32
C ARG A 90 11.66 14.57 8.70
N GLU A 91 12.76 15.26 8.99
CA GLU A 91 13.37 15.24 10.32
C GLU A 91 12.45 15.87 11.37
N GLU A 92 11.81 17.00 11.04
CA GLU A 92 10.83 17.65 11.90
C GLU A 92 9.61 16.75 12.14
N GLU A 93 9.08 16.11 11.08
CA GLU A 93 8.01 15.12 11.20
C GLU A 93 8.44 13.93 12.05
N GLN A 94 9.67 13.43 11.92
CA GLN A 94 10.18 12.32 12.73
C GLN A 94 10.34 12.71 14.20
N ARG A 95 10.79 13.93 14.48
CA ARG A 95 10.90 14.47 15.85
C ARG A 95 9.51 14.63 16.46
N ARG A 96 8.54 15.16 15.70
CA ARG A 96 7.12 15.24 16.10
C ARG A 96 6.57 13.84 16.34
N TRP A 97 6.78 12.92 15.41
CA TRP A 97 6.33 11.54 15.55
C TRP A 97 6.93 10.89 16.79
N ALA A 98 8.22 11.07 17.05
CA ALA A 98 8.88 10.51 18.23
C ALA A 98 8.25 10.99 19.53
N SER A 99 7.85 12.27 19.61
CA SER A 99 7.23 12.87 20.79
C SER A 99 5.76 12.49 21.00
N LEU A 100 5.09 11.86 20.03
CA LEU A 100 3.70 11.41 20.16
C LEU A 100 3.54 10.20 21.08
N SER A 101 2.42 10.17 21.81
CA SER A 101 1.96 9.02 22.57
C SER A 101 1.66 7.83 21.65
N PRO A 102 1.77 6.56 22.11
CA PRO A 102 1.42 5.39 21.30
C PRO A 102 0.00 5.41 20.72
N LYS A 103 -0.96 6.01 21.43
CA LYS A 103 -2.34 6.17 20.94
C LYS A 103 -2.41 7.16 19.78
N ASP A 104 -1.73 8.29 19.90
CA ASP A 104 -1.70 9.33 18.87
C ASP A 104 -0.96 8.85 17.63
N LYS A 105 0.13 8.09 17.81
CA LYS A 105 0.83 7.39 16.73
C LYS A 105 -0.10 6.45 15.98
N LEU A 106 -0.89 5.64 16.69
CA LEU A 106 -1.84 4.74 16.05
C LEU A 106 -2.94 5.49 15.30
N ALA A 107 -3.46 6.57 15.89
CA ALA A 107 -4.48 7.42 15.28
C ALA A 107 -3.96 8.08 13.98
N GLU A 108 -2.76 8.70 14.02
CA GLU A 108 -2.14 9.34 12.86
C GLU A 108 -1.74 8.30 11.80
N TRP A 109 -1.23 7.13 12.20
CA TRP A 109 -0.96 6.04 11.26
C TRP A 109 -2.22 5.57 10.55
N THR A 110 -3.32 5.41 11.29
CA THR A 110 -4.63 4.97 10.79
C THR A 110 -5.22 6.02 9.85
N ALA A 111 -5.07 7.31 10.17
CA ALA A 111 -5.46 8.43 9.31
C ALA A 111 -4.63 8.49 8.01
N LYS A 112 -3.34 8.16 8.07
CA LYS A 112 -2.46 8.11 6.89
C LYS A 112 -2.71 6.88 5.99
N HIS A 113 -3.12 5.76 6.59
CA HIS A 113 -3.34 4.48 5.90
C HIS A 113 -4.81 4.04 5.92
N GLN A 114 -5.75 4.99 5.84
CA GLN A 114 -7.20 4.73 5.92
C GLN A 114 -7.66 3.59 5.01
N LEU A 115 -7.21 3.59 3.75
CA LEU A 115 -7.60 2.57 2.78
C LEU A 115 -7.08 1.19 3.19
N SER A 116 -5.81 1.10 3.63
CA SER A 116 -5.23 -0.16 4.12
C SER A 116 -5.96 -0.67 5.36
N VAL A 117 -6.36 0.22 6.27
CA VAL A 117 -7.11 -0.15 7.47
C VAL A 117 -8.51 -0.65 7.14
N ILE A 118 -9.21 -0.01 6.19
CA ILE A 118 -10.54 -0.47 5.75
C ILE A 118 -10.45 -1.83 5.08
N VAL A 119 -9.55 -1.99 4.12
CA VAL A 119 -9.36 -3.26 3.40
C VAL A 119 -8.88 -4.35 4.35
N GLY A 120 -8.00 -4.02 5.30
CA GLY A 120 -7.54 -4.94 6.34
C GLY A 120 -8.66 -5.36 7.29
N SER A 121 -9.47 -4.40 7.76
CA SER A 121 -10.62 -4.67 8.65
C SER A 121 -11.70 -5.48 7.94
N TRP A 122 -11.92 -5.21 6.65
CA TRP A 122 -12.78 -6.00 5.77
C TRP A 122 -12.30 -7.45 5.69
N ALA A 123 -11.02 -7.67 5.35
CA ALA A 123 -10.45 -9.00 5.20
C ALA A 123 -10.47 -9.77 6.53
N LEU A 124 -10.18 -9.08 7.64
CA LEU A 124 -10.25 -9.64 8.98
C LEU A 124 -11.68 -10.09 9.33
N THR A 125 -12.67 -9.24 9.05
CA THR A 125 -14.09 -9.55 9.29
C THR A 125 -14.55 -10.73 8.45
N MET A 126 -14.20 -10.76 7.15
CA MET A 126 -14.48 -11.90 6.26
C MET A 126 -13.85 -13.19 6.80
N GLY A 127 -12.61 -13.13 7.28
CA GLY A 127 -11.93 -14.28 7.86
C GLY A 127 -12.62 -14.83 9.12
N LEU A 128 -13.03 -13.94 10.03
CA LEU A 128 -13.73 -14.30 11.26
C LEU A 128 -15.13 -14.88 10.97
N VAL A 129 -15.91 -14.21 10.13
CA VAL A 129 -17.25 -14.66 9.73
C VAL A 129 -17.16 -15.98 8.97
N GLY A 130 -16.23 -16.09 8.01
CA GLY A 130 -16.00 -17.32 7.26
C GLY A 130 -15.64 -18.49 8.16
N ARG A 131 -14.75 -18.28 9.14
CA ARG A 131 -14.41 -19.31 10.14
C ARG A 131 -15.63 -19.73 10.96
N LYS A 132 -16.48 -18.78 11.37
CA LYS A 132 -17.70 -19.06 12.14
C LYS A 132 -18.72 -19.86 11.31
N VAL A 133 -19.03 -19.42 10.11
CA VAL A 133 -19.98 -20.07 9.18
C VAL A 133 -19.52 -21.48 8.79
N MET A 134 -18.22 -21.67 8.56
CA MET A 134 -17.68 -22.99 8.23
C MET A 134 -17.80 -23.99 9.39
N ARG A 135 -17.74 -23.53 10.65
CA ARG A 135 -17.84 -24.39 11.84
C ARG A 135 -19.26 -24.69 12.29
N ASP A 136 -20.26 -23.95 11.79
CA ASP A 136 -21.66 -24.15 12.19
C ASP A 136 -22.24 -25.46 11.60
N PRO A 137 -22.58 -26.48 12.41
CA PRO A 137 -23.10 -27.74 11.90
C PRO A 137 -24.57 -27.68 11.49
N LEU A 138 -25.31 -26.62 11.84
CA LEU A 138 -26.76 -26.52 11.65
C LEU A 138 -27.16 -26.10 10.22
N ILE A 139 -26.20 -25.69 9.39
CA ILE A 139 -26.46 -25.20 8.03
C ILE A 139 -25.89 -26.19 7.01
N SER A 140 -26.72 -26.64 6.06
CA SER A 140 -26.27 -27.49 4.97
C SER A 140 -25.24 -26.76 4.07
N MET A 141 -24.29 -27.49 3.49
CA MET A 141 -23.23 -26.90 2.65
C MET A 141 -23.74 -26.00 1.51
N PRO A 142 -24.84 -26.34 0.78
CA PRO A 142 -25.40 -25.47 -0.24
C PRO A 142 -25.88 -24.12 0.31
N ASN A 143 -26.54 -24.13 1.48
CA ASN A 143 -27.07 -22.92 2.10
C ASN A 143 -25.95 -22.00 2.60
N LYS A 144 -24.83 -22.56 3.07
CA LYS A 144 -23.64 -21.76 3.44
C LYS A 144 -23.08 -20.99 2.25
N VAL A 145 -23.01 -21.60 1.06
CA VAL A 145 -22.46 -20.96 -0.14
C VAL A 145 -23.31 -19.77 -0.57
N VAL A 146 -24.64 -19.91 -0.55
CA VAL A 146 -25.57 -18.82 -0.90
C VAL A 146 -25.42 -17.65 0.08
N GLN A 147 -25.35 -17.94 1.38
CA GLN A 147 -25.14 -16.91 2.39
C GLN A 147 -23.81 -16.18 2.18
N VAL A 148 -22.71 -16.92 2.05
CA VAL A 148 -21.38 -16.35 1.83
C VAL A 148 -21.36 -15.41 0.62
N ARG A 149 -22.07 -15.76 -0.45
CA ARG A 149 -22.15 -14.92 -1.65
C ARG A 149 -22.88 -13.59 -1.39
N LEU A 150 -24.00 -13.62 -0.69
CA LEU A 150 -24.75 -12.41 -0.32
C LEU A 150 -23.93 -11.50 0.61
N TRP A 151 -23.29 -12.09 1.62
CA TRP A 151 -22.39 -11.37 2.52
C TRP A 151 -21.22 -10.74 1.77
N ALA A 152 -20.56 -11.49 0.88
CA ALA A 152 -19.42 -10.98 0.10
C ALA A 152 -19.81 -9.81 -0.81
N GLN A 153 -20.96 -9.87 -1.46
CA GLN A 153 -21.46 -8.80 -2.32
C GLN A 153 -21.80 -7.54 -1.51
N GLY A 154 -22.54 -7.68 -0.41
CA GLY A 154 -22.85 -6.56 0.48
C GLY A 154 -21.60 -5.90 1.05
N LEU A 155 -20.60 -6.70 1.43
CA LEU A 155 -19.32 -6.22 1.93
C LEU A 155 -18.52 -5.46 0.88
N THR A 156 -18.51 -5.93 -0.36
CA THR A 156 -17.81 -5.26 -1.46
C THR A 156 -18.43 -3.88 -1.72
N ILE A 157 -19.76 -3.80 -1.75
CA ILE A 157 -20.47 -2.53 -1.89
C ILE A 157 -20.14 -1.59 -0.72
N GLY A 158 -20.16 -2.10 0.51
CA GLY A 158 -19.78 -1.32 1.69
C GLY A 158 -18.35 -0.75 1.61
N VAL A 159 -17.37 -1.55 1.15
CA VAL A 159 -15.99 -1.09 0.97
C VAL A 159 -15.90 -0.02 -0.11
N ILE A 160 -16.59 -0.18 -1.23
CA ILE A 160 -16.58 0.82 -2.32
C ILE A 160 -17.15 2.14 -1.81
N ILE A 161 -18.27 2.11 -1.08
CA ILE A 161 -18.88 3.31 -0.49
C ILE A 161 -17.91 3.96 0.51
N ALA A 162 -17.29 3.18 1.40
CA ALA A 162 -16.33 3.70 2.36
C ALA A 162 -15.10 4.33 1.67
N ALA A 163 -14.56 3.66 0.66
CA ALA A 163 -13.44 4.16 -0.13
C ALA A 163 -13.80 5.44 -0.91
N ALA A 164 -15.01 5.51 -1.48
CA ALA A 164 -15.51 6.68 -2.19
C ALA A 164 -15.69 7.88 -1.25
N ALA A 165 -16.33 7.68 -0.09
CA ALA A 165 -16.50 8.71 0.93
C ALA A 165 -15.16 9.28 1.41
N LEU A 166 -14.17 8.41 1.63
CA LEU A 166 -12.83 8.84 2.03
C LEU A 166 -12.05 9.55 0.92
N THR A 167 -12.14 9.04 -0.31
CA THR A 167 -11.52 9.72 -1.45
C THR A 167 -12.09 11.13 -1.59
N HIS A 168 -13.39 11.29 -1.34
CA HIS A 168 -14.03 12.61 -1.33
C HIS A 168 -13.53 13.48 -0.18
N SER A 169 -13.44 12.96 1.05
CA SER A 169 -12.94 13.73 2.20
C SER A 169 -11.47 14.14 2.03
N GLN A 170 -10.63 13.27 1.47
CA GLN A 170 -9.23 13.58 1.17
C GLN A 170 -9.12 14.66 0.09
N ARG A 171 -9.95 14.61 -0.95
CA ARG A 171 -10.02 15.68 -1.96
C ARG A 171 -10.44 17.02 -1.35
N ALA A 172 -11.41 17.01 -0.43
CA ALA A 172 -11.84 18.21 0.28
C ALA A 172 -10.73 18.79 1.16
N GLN A 173 -10.06 17.94 1.96
CA GLN A 173 -8.90 18.36 2.77
C GLN A 173 -7.75 18.89 1.91
N ALA A 174 -7.45 18.25 0.78
CA ALA A 174 -6.44 18.72 -0.15
C ALA A 174 -6.81 20.08 -0.78
N ALA A 175 -8.10 20.32 -1.04
CA ALA A 175 -8.58 21.61 -1.52
C ALA A 175 -8.46 22.72 -0.45
N ASP A 176 -8.71 22.41 0.82
CA ASP A 176 -8.58 23.37 1.92
C ASP A 176 -7.11 23.64 2.31
N MET A 177 -6.24 22.62 2.24
CA MET A 177 -4.79 22.80 2.39
C MET A 177 -4.20 23.70 1.31
N ARG A 178 -4.68 23.59 0.05
CA ARG A 178 -4.29 24.52 -1.03
C ARG A 178 -4.68 25.97 -0.74
N LYS A 179 -5.73 26.22 0.05
CA LYS A 179 -6.15 27.58 0.43
C LYS A 179 -5.31 28.19 1.55
N HIS A 180 -4.73 27.37 2.43
CA HIS A 180 -4.06 27.82 3.66
C HIS A 180 -2.54 27.59 3.68
N SER A 181 -1.95 26.96 2.65
CA SER A 181 -0.52 26.73 2.63
C SER A 181 0.22 28.06 2.37
N PRO A 182 1.16 28.47 3.24
CA PRO A 182 2.14 29.49 2.87
C PRO A 182 2.92 28.99 1.64
N ASP A 183 3.36 29.92 0.79
CA ASP A 183 3.91 29.71 -0.55
C ASP A 183 5.05 28.65 -0.63
N HIS A 184 4.69 27.37 -0.65
CA HIS A 184 5.56 26.24 -1.02
C HIS A 184 5.25 25.80 -2.46
N THR A 185 5.01 26.77 -3.33
CA THR A 185 4.78 26.54 -4.75
C THR A 185 6.12 26.19 -5.41
N TRP A 186 6.11 25.45 -6.52
CA TRP A 186 7.30 25.28 -7.37
C TRP A 186 8.01 26.60 -7.69
N VAL A 187 7.24 27.70 -7.74
CA VAL A 187 7.74 29.08 -7.85
C VAL A 187 8.69 29.45 -6.71
N TYR A 188 8.34 29.16 -5.46
CA TYR A 188 9.22 29.39 -4.29
C TYR A 188 10.52 28.60 -4.38
N LEU A 189 10.45 27.33 -4.80
CA LEU A 189 11.63 26.49 -4.99
C LEU A 189 12.52 27.01 -6.12
N LEU A 190 11.93 27.53 -7.20
CA LEU A 190 12.65 28.15 -8.32
C LEU A 190 13.31 29.47 -7.91
N ASP A 191 12.65 30.28 -7.09
CA ASP A 191 13.22 31.53 -6.58
C ASP A 191 14.37 31.28 -5.60
N LYS A 192 14.24 30.30 -4.69
CA LYS A 192 15.35 29.84 -3.86
C LYS A 192 16.54 29.37 -4.72
N GLN A 193 16.29 28.61 -5.78
CA GLN A 193 17.33 28.18 -6.72
C GLN A 193 18.02 29.33 -7.44
N ARG A 194 17.27 30.37 -7.85
CA ARG A 194 17.84 31.57 -8.48
C ARG A 194 18.74 32.34 -7.53
N LEU A 195 18.27 32.59 -6.31
CA LEU A 195 19.02 33.33 -5.29
C LEU A 195 20.34 32.65 -4.92
N GLU A 196 20.38 31.32 -4.80
CA GLU A 196 21.64 30.61 -4.55
C GLU A 196 22.61 30.64 -5.72
N LYS A 197 22.13 30.57 -6.98
CA LYS A 197 22.98 30.73 -8.16
C LYS A 197 23.61 32.12 -8.23
N GLU A 198 22.84 33.16 -7.89
CA GLU A 198 23.34 34.53 -7.82
C GLU A 198 24.36 34.70 -6.69
N ARG A 199 24.18 34.05 -5.53
CA ARG A 199 25.17 34.04 -4.44
C ARG A 199 26.45 33.30 -4.84
N ALA A 200 26.34 32.18 -5.56
CA ALA A 200 27.48 31.41 -6.05
C ALA A 200 28.25 32.11 -7.18
N GLN A 201 27.61 33.02 -7.93
CA GLN A 201 28.28 33.86 -8.95
C GLN A 201 28.93 35.11 -8.36
N LYS A 202 28.49 35.56 -7.17
CA LYS A 202 29.03 36.72 -6.46
C LYS A 202 30.15 36.38 -5.46
N ALA A 203 30.41 35.09 -5.24
CA ALA A 203 31.51 34.56 -4.41
C ALA A 203 32.64 34.07 -5.32
#